data_AF-A0A3R6XI88-F1
#
_entry.id   AF-A0A3R6XI88-F1
#
_cell.length_a   1.000
_cell.length_b   1.000
_cell.length_c   1.000
_cell.angle_alpha   90.00
_cell.angle_beta   90.00
_cell.angle_gamma   90.00
#
_symmetry.space_group_name_H-M   'P 1'
#
loop_
_entity.id
_entity.type
_entity.pdbx_description
1 polymer ?
#
loop_
_entity_poly.entity_id
_entity_poly.type
_entity_poly.pdbx_seq_one_letter_code
_entity_poly.pdbx_strand_id
1 'polypeptide(L)'
;MATPEERKLHVYNEALMHASTCRLSECFEFEGRCQKIRSSIHHFLNCYTKRRTTSRIDEIEECVHCAKIFRLLCFHASHCTGSNCVVHMCNYLRRKIEKSTPSLPVVRQESSSSSSAWP
;
A
#
# COMPACT_ATOMS: atom_id res chain seq x y z
N MET A 1 -9.31 16.72 -10.97
CA MET A 1 -8.42 16.50 -12.15
C MET A 1 -7.17 15.79 -11.65
N ALA A 2 -6.83 14.62 -12.20
CA ALA A 2 -5.63 13.89 -11.76
C ALA A 2 -4.36 14.67 -12.12
N THR A 3 -3.50 14.87 -11.12
CA THR A 3 -2.20 15.53 -11.25
C THR A 3 -1.28 14.75 -12.20
N PRO A 4 -0.29 15.39 -12.82
CA PRO A 4 0.69 14.71 -13.68
C PRO A 4 1.44 13.57 -12.97
N GLU A 5 1.62 13.67 -11.65
CA GLU A 5 2.25 12.64 -10.83
C GLU A 5 1.36 11.41 -10.64
N GLU A 6 0.07 11.62 -10.39
CA GLU A 6 -0.91 10.53 -10.27
C GLU A 6 -1.03 9.74 -11.57
N ARG A 7 -1.06 10.41 -12.72
CA ARG A 7 -1.08 9.72 -14.03
C ARG A 7 0.12 8.82 -14.22
N LYS A 8 1.32 9.27 -13.82
CA LYS A 8 2.52 8.43 -13.85
C LYS A 8 2.34 7.21 -12.94
N LEU A 9 1.86 7.40 -11.71
CA LEU A 9 1.62 6.32 -10.77
C LEU A 9 0.62 5.29 -11.30
N HIS A 10 -0.43 5.71 -12.03
CA HIS A 10 -1.34 4.76 -12.68
C HIS A 10 -0.62 3.84 -13.66
N VAL A 11 0.22 4.36 -14.56
CA VAL A 11 0.92 3.50 -15.52
C VAL A 11 1.95 2.60 -14.83
N TYR A 12 2.61 3.09 -13.78
CA TYR A 12 3.49 2.24 -12.96
C TYR A 12 2.72 1.19 -12.14
N ASN A 13 1.48 1.47 -11.75
CA ASN A 13 0.62 0.53 -11.02
C ASN A 13 0.20 -0.65 -11.91
N GLU A 14 -0.14 -0.39 -13.17
CA GLU A 14 -0.42 -1.46 -14.14
C GLU A 14 0.83 -2.32 -14.38
N ALA A 15 1.99 -1.69 -14.57
CA ALA A 15 3.25 -2.40 -14.71
C ALA A 15 3.63 -3.20 -13.44
N LEU A 16 3.25 -2.72 -12.25
CA LEU A 16 3.45 -3.41 -10.98
C LEU A 16 2.60 -4.69 -10.87
N MET A 17 1.35 -4.63 -11.30
CA MET A 17 0.46 -5.79 -11.35
C MET A 17 1.06 -6.89 -12.23
N HIS A 18 1.53 -6.52 -13.42
CA HIS A 18 2.22 -7.44 -14.31
C HIS A 18 3.52 -7.96 -13.70
N ALA A 19 4.39 -7.07 -13.19
CA ALA A 19 5.67 -7.43 -12.58
C ALA A 19 5.54 -8.42 -11.41
N SER A 20 4.42 -8.38 -10.67
CA SER A 20 4.15 -9.26 -9.53
C SER A 20 3.86 -10.71 -9.93
N THR A 21 3.52 -10.96 -11.21
CA THR A 21 3.21 -12.30 -11.74
C THR A 21 4.18 -12.72 -12.85
N CYS A 22 4.87 -11.77 -13.46
CA CYS A 22 5.80 -12.00 -14.55
C CYS A 22 7.03 -12.80 -14.11
N ARG A 23 7.32 -13.89 -14.84
CA ARG A 23 8.48 -14.78 -14.60
C ARG A 23 9.54 -14.71 -15.69
N LEU A 24 9.29 -14.00 -16.80
CA LEU A 24 10.22 -13.86 -17.91
C LEU A 24 11.51 -13.16 -17.46
N SER A 25 12.69 -13.71 -17.76
CA SER A 25 13.97 -13.04 -17.47
C SER A 25 14.08 -11.70 -18.18
N GLU A 26 13.66 -11.69 -19.45
CA GLU A 26 13.64 -10.52 -20.31
C GLU A 26 12.21 -10.19 -20.70
N CYS A 27 11.66 -9.14 -20.10
CA CYS A 27 10.29 -8.70 -20.34
C CYS A 27 10.28 -7.23 -20.76
N PHE A 28 9.83 -6.97 -21.99
CA PHE A 28 9.74 -5.63 -22.57
C PHE A 28 8.35 -4.99 -22.41
N GLU A 29 7.41 -5.69 -21.76
CA GLU A 29 6.09 -5.17 -21.45
C GLU A 29 6.17 -3.86 -20.66
N PHE A 30 5.20 -2.98 -20.90
CA PHE A 30 5.16 -1.62 -20.35
C PHE A 30 6.44 -0.82 -20.65
N GLU A 31 7.00 -0.96 -21.86
CA GLU A 31 8.23 -0.27 -22.29
C GLU A 31 9.44 -0.62 -21.40
N GLY A 32 9.56 -1.90 -21.01
CA GLY A 32 10.62 -2.39 -20.13
C GLY A 32 10.48 -1.98 -18.65
N ARG A 33 9.34 -1.40 -18.26
CA ARG A 33 9.08 -1.05 -16.85
C ARG A 33 8.92 -2.27 -15.96
N CYS A 34 8.45 -3.40 -16.50
CA CYS A 34 8.35 -4.66 -15.75
C CYS A 34 9.67 -5.02 -15.06
N GLN A 35 10.78 -5.02 -15.80
CA GLN A 35 12.10 -5.35 -15.24
C GLN A 35 12.55 -4.36 -14.15
N LYS A 36 12.34 -3.07 -14.39
CA LYS A 36 12.69 -2.02 -13.41
C LYS A 36 11.92 -2.20 -12.10
N ILE A 37 10.63 -2.50 -12.20
CA ILE A 37 9.78 -2.74 -11.03
C ILE A 37 10.19 -4.03 -10.32
N ARG A 38 10.43 -5.12 -11.03
CA ARG A 38 10.91 -6.38 -10.43
C ARG A 38 12.22 -6.21 -9.69
N SER A 39 13.19 -5.49 -10.28
CA SER A 39 14.45 -5.15 -9.62
C SER A 39 14.22 -4.31 -8.36
N SER A 40 13.31 -3.34 -8.42
CA SER A 40 12.94 -2.50 -7.26
C SER A 40 12.27 -3.31 -6.14
N ILE A 41 11.38 -4.25 -6.48
CA ILE A 41 10.75 -5.18 -5.51
C ILE A 41 11.81 -6.08 -4.90
N HIS A 42 12.71 -6.64 -5.69
CA HIS A 42 13.79 -7.49 -5.20
C HIS A 42 14.70 -6.73 -4.23
N HIS A 43 15.08 -5.49 -4.57
CA HIS A 43 15.80 -4.61 -3.66
C HIS A 43 14.99 -4.35 -2.38
N PHE A 44 13.71 -4.00 -2.51
CA PHE A 44 12.83 -3.74 -1.36
C PHE A 44 12.77 -4.94 -0.42
N LEU A 45 12.57 -6.16 -0.92
CA LEU A 45 12.56 -7.38 -0.13
C LEU A 45 13.86 -7.59 0.63
N ASN A 46 14.99 -7.40 -0.03
CA ASN A 46 16.31 -7.60 0.57
C ASN A 46 16.67 -6.50 1.57
N CYS A 47 16.37 -5.25 1.24
CA CYS A 47 16.62 -4.09 2.10
C CYS A 47 15.71 -4.13 3.33
N TYR A 48 14.42 -4.38 3.12
CA TYR A 48 13.42 -4.50 4.17
C TYR A 48 13.70 -5.68 5.11
N THR A 49 14.07 -6.85 4.56
CA THR A 49 14.40 -8.03 5.40
C THR A 49 15.61 -7.77 6.28
N LYS A 50 16.64 -7.08 5.78
CA LYS A 50 17.82 -6.71 6.58
C LYS A 50 17.53 -5.70 7.68
N ARG A 51 16.57 -4.80 7.46
CA ARG A 51 16.13 -3.79 8.45
C ARG A 51 15.03 -4.30 9.38
N ARG A 52 14.55 -5.54 9.22
CA ARG A 52 13.42 -6.09 10.01
C ARG A 52 13.75 -6.32 11.49
N THR A 53 15.01 -6.20 11.89
CA THR A 53 15.43 -6.17 13.30
C THR A 53 15.01 -4.87 14.01
N THR A 54 14.68 -3.82 13.27
CA THR A 54 14.20 -2.53 13.77
C THR A 54 12.81 -2.25 13.16
N SER A 55 11.76 -2.34 13.97
CA SER A 55 10.36 -2.42 13.53
C SER A 55 9.76 -1.15 12.87
N ARG A 56 10.56 -0.18 12.42
CA ARG A 56 10.06 1.14 12.02
C ARG A 56 9.98 1.29 10.50
N ILE A 57 8.78 1.61 10.04
CA ILE A 57 8.52 1.99 8.63
C ILE A 57 9.26 3.27 8.25
N ASP A 58 9.57 4.12 9.24
CA ASP A 58 10.36 5.34 9.10
C ASP A 58 11.75 5.06 8.49
N GLU A 59 12.36 3.91 8.80
CA GLU A 59 13.66 3.51 8.24
C GLU A 59 13.58 3.05 6.78
N ILE A 60 12.39 2.73 6.27
CA ILE A 60 12.20 2.39 4.86
C ILE A 60 12.35 3.65 3.99
N GLU A 61 11.92 4.81 4.50
CA GLU A 61 11.96 6.09 3.81
C GLU A 61 13.40 6.64 3.66
N GLU A 62 14.32 6.21 4.52
CA GLU A 62 15.76 6.54 4.42
C GLU A 62 16.42 5.93 3.17
N CYS A 63 15.87 4.84 2.63
CA CYS A 63 16.34 4.28 1.37
C CYS A 63 15.57 4.88 0.20
N VAL A 64 16.23 5.72 -0.59
CA VAL A 64 15.63 6.39 -1.77
C VAL A 64 14.99 5.41 -2.76
N HIS A 65 15.55 4.21 -2.90
CA HIS A 65 14.97 3.16 -3.77
C HIS A 65 13.71 2.54 -3.16
N CYS A 66 13.74 2.24 -1.85
CA CYS A 66 12.58 1.73 -1.13
C CYS A 66 11.45 2.75 -1.04
N ALA A 67 11.74 4.02 -0.81
CA ALA A 67 10.74 5.09 -0.76
C ALA A 67 9.90 5.17 -2.04
N LYS A 68 10.53 5.04 -3.21
CA LYS A 68 9.85 5.09 -4.52
C LYS A 68 8.90 3.91 -4.73
N ILE A 69 9.37 2.68 -4.49
CA ILE A 69 8.54 1.48 -4.63
C ILE A 69 7.47 1.41 -3.54
N PHE A 70 7.78 1.87 -2.32
CA PHE A 70 6.81 1.94 -1.22
C PHE A 70 5.67 2.91 -1.53
N ARG A 71 5.95 4.10 -2.07
CA ARG A 71 4.90 5.04 -2.55
C ARG A 71 4.00 4.37 -3.59
N LEU A 72 4.58 3.61 -4.52
CA LEU A 72 3.80 2.87 -5.52
C LEU A 72 2.95 1.75 -4.90
N LEU A 73 3.48 1.00 -3.93
CA LEU A 73 2.74 -0.03 -3.20
C LEU A 73 1.59 0.56 -2.37
N CYS A 74 1.79 1.71 -1.73
CA CYS A 74 0.73 2.43 -1.01
C CYS A 74 -0.36 2.93 -1.97
N PHE A 75 0.02 3.48 -3.12
CA PHE A 75 -0.91 3.90 -4.17
C PHE A 75 -1.71 2.71 -4.72
N HIS A 76 -1.06 1.58 -4.95
CA HIS A 76 -1.73 0.35 -5.34
C HIS A 76 -2.73 -0.09 -4.26
N ALA A 77 -2.31 -0.15 -3.00
CA ALA A 77 -3.14 -0.58 -1.89
C ALA A 77 -4.38 0.31 -1.70
N SER A 78 -4.28 1.62 -1.88
CA SER A 78 -5.43 2.54 -1.75
C SER A 78 -6.48 2.37 -2.86
N HIS A 79 -6.11 1.82 -4.01
CA HIS A 79 -7.00 1.60 -5.16
C HIS A 79 -7.35 0.13 -5.39
N CYS A 80 -6.71 -0.80 -4.66
CA CYS A 80 -6.92 -2.22 -4.82
C CYS A 80 -8.15 -2.69 -4.03
N THR A 81 -9.16 -3.19 -4.74
CA THR A 81 -10.38 -3.75 -4.14
C THR A 81 -10.32 -5.27 -3.96
N GLY A 82 -9.32 -5.95 -4.54
CA GLY A 82 -9.21 -7.42 -4.51
C GLY A 82 -8.77 -7.96 -3.15
N SER A 83 -9.54 -8.92 -2.60
CA SER A 83 -9.27 -9.54 -1.29
C SER A 83 -7.99 -10.39 -1.25
N ASN A 84 -7.57 -10.95 -2.38
CA ASN A 84 -6.34 -11.74 -2.53
C ASN A 84 -5.43 -11.13 -3.61
N CYS A 85 -4.88 -9.95 -3.33
CA CYS A 85 -3.97 -9.30 -4.28
C CYS A 85 -2.60 -10.00 -4.33
N VAL A 86 -2.11 -10.25 -5.56
CA VAL A 86 -0.79 -10.85 -5.85
C VAL A 86 0.38 -9.88 -5.62
N VAL A 87 0.10 -8.58 -5.52
CA VAL A 87 1.11 -7.55 -5.28
C VAL A 87 1.64 -7.66 -3.86
N HIS A 88 2.97 -7.76 -3.75
CA HIS A 88 3.66 -7.87 -2.47
C HIS A 88 3.27 -6.73 -1.50
N MET A 89 3.03 -7.05 -0.23
CA MET A 89 2.60 -6.11 0.83
C MET A 89 1.25 -5.42 0.64
N CYS A 90 0.51 -5.63 -0.45
CA CYS A 90 -0.78 -4.96 -0.68
C CYS A 90 -1.77 -5.21 0.46
N ASN A 91 -2.03 -6.47 0.83
CA ASN A 91 -2.96 -6.82 1.92
C ASN A 91 -2.52 -6.27 3.29
N TYR A 92 -1.21 -6.13 3.52
CA TYR A 92 -0.70 -5.53 4.75
C TYR A 92 -0.95 -4.01 4.76
N LEU A 93 -0.60 -3.32 3.67
CA LEU A 93 -0.76 -1.88 3.54
C LEU A 93 -2.23 -1.46 3.54
N ARG A 94 -3.10 -2.22 2.89
CA ARG A 94 -4.56 -1.99 2.93
C ARG A 94 -5.10 -1.96 4.35
N ARG A 95 -4.82 -2.99 5.14
CA ARG A 95 -5.21 -3.05 6.56
C ARG A 95 -4.63 -1.91 7.37
N LYS A 96 -3.39 -1.49 7.07
CA LYS A 96 -2.76 -0.35 7.73
C LYS A 96 -3.46 0.97 7.37
N ILE A 97 -3.80 1.18 6.10
CA ILE A 97 -4.50 2.38 5.61
C ILE A 97 -5.93 2.44 6.18
N GLU A 98 -6.65 1.33 6.17
CA GLU A 98 -8.00 1.19 6.77
C GLU A 98 -7.98 1.48 8.28
N LYS A 99 -6.91 1.08 8.99
CA LYS A 99 -6.75 1.36 10.41
C LYS A 99 -6.32 2.81 10.71
N SER A 100 -5.64 3.46 9.76
CA SER A 100 -5.21 4.86 9.84
C SER A 100 -6.29 5.86 9.41
N THR A 101 -7.35 5.41 8.75
CA THR A 101 -8.53 6.24 8.53
C THR A 101 -9.34 6.22 9.81
N PRO A 102 -9.48 7.35 10.55
CA PRO A 102 -10.38 7.38 11.68
C PRO A 102 -11.79 7.11 11.14
N SER A 103 -12.28 5.90 11.39
CA SER A 103 -13.70 5.62 11.30
C SER A 103 -14.43 6.74 12.04
N LEU A 104 -15.33 7.41 11.33
CA LEU A 104 -16.27 8.41 11.83
C LEU A 104 -16.74 8.07 13.25
N PRO A 105 -16.95 9.06 14.13
CA PRO A 105 -17.39 8.81 15.48
C PRO A 105 -18.68 7.99 15.41
N VAL A 106 -18.66 6.81 16.02
CA VAL A 106 -19.88 6.11 16.39
C VAL A 106 -20.64 7.10 17.26
N VAL A 107 -21.66 7.73 16.68
CA VAL A 107 -22.66 8.49 17.42
C VAL A 107 -23.29 7.48 18.36
N ARG A 108 -22.79 7.46 19.58
CA ARG A 108 -23.41 6.81 20.72
C ARG A 108 -24.73 7.53 20.93
N GLN A 109 -25.82 6.95 20.44
CA GLN A 109 -27.16 7.40 20.77
C GLN A 109 -27.34 7.23 22.28
N GLU A 110 -27.15 8.32 23.02
CA GLU A 110 -27.69 8.46 24.35
C GLU A 110 -29.21 8.52 24.20
N SER A 111 -29.84 7.37 24.40
CA SER A 111 -31.29 7.32 24.62
C SER A 111 -31.52 7.81 26.04
N SER A 112 -31.62 9.13 26.18
CA SER A 112 -32.20 9.77 27.35
C SER A 112 -33.64 9.29 27.48
N SER A 113 -33.92 8.49 28.49
CA SER A 113 -35.26 8.31 29.02
C SER A 113 -35.16 8.27 30.53
N SER A 114 -35.22 9.48 31.09
CA SER A 114 -35.57 9.75 32.47
C SER A 114 -36.82 8.96 32.86
N SER A 115 -36.80 8.29 34.01
CA SER A 115 -37.99 8.09 34.83
C SER A 115 -37.56 7.78 36.27
N SER A 116 -37.68 8.85 37.05
CA SER A 116 -37.84 9.01 38.50
C SER A 116 -38.17 7.80 39.38
N ALA A 117 -37.72 7.97 40.64
CA ALA A 117 -38.46 7.75 41.89
C ALA A 117 -38.01 6.59 42.80
N TRP A 118 -37.56 7.04 43.98
CA TRP A 118 -37.53 6.46 45.33
C TRP A 118 -38.78 5.62 45.70
N PRO A 119 -38.80 4.89 46.84
CA PRO A 119 -37.98 5.02 48.07
C PRO A 119 -37.15 3.81 48.50
#